data_AF-A0A562C0N1-F1
#
_entry.id   AF-A0A562C0N1-F1
#
_cell.length_a   1.000
_cell.length_b   1.000
_cell.length_c   1.000
_cell.angle_alpha   90.00
_cell.angle_beta   90.00
_cell.angle_gamma   90.00
#
_symmetry.space_group_name_H-M   'P 1'
#
loop_
_entity.id
_entity.type
_entity.pdbx_description
1 polymer ?
#
loop_
_entity_poly.entity_id
_entity_poly.type
_entity_poly.pdbx_seq_one_letter_code
_entity_poly.pdbx_strand_id
1 'polypeptide(L)'
;MERHLGGQRWFTGQEYGIADIALFAYTAVAGDGGFDLSGYPALLDWLQRVRATPGFVEMPPASGQAREWIALSMQAGRPGHEDDGGRARH
;
A
#
# COMPACT_ATOMS: atom_id res chain seq x y z
N MET A 1 -4.15 5.82 14.72
CA MET A 1 -5.31 5.62 13.84
C MET A 1 -6.52 5.17 14.63
N GLU A 2 -6.48 4.01 15.32
CA GLU A 2 -7.59 3.47 16.11
C GLU A 2 -8.30 4.50 17.01
N ARG A 3 -7.56 5.18 17.90
CA ARG A 3 -8.14 6.20 18.80
C ARG A 3 -8.89 7.32 18.06
N HIS A 4 -8.37 7.77 16.92
CA HIS A 4 -9.02 8.82 16.11
C HIS A 4 -10.33 8.28 15.51
N LEU A 5 -10.27 7.09 14.91
CA LEU A 5 -11.43 6.44 14.29
C LEU A 5 -12.48 5.97 15.31
N GLY A 6 -12.10 5.81 16.57
CA GLY A 6 -13.04 5.59 17.67
C GLY A 6 -13.91 6.82 17.99
N GLY A 7 -13.49 8.02 17.59
CA GLY A 7 -14.24 9.27 17.81
C GLY A 7 -14.71 9.98 16.54
N GLN A 8 -14.18 9.61 15.37
CA GLN A 8 -14.49 10.24 14.08
C GLN A 8 -14.70 9.17 13.01
N ARG A 9 -15.64 9.41 12.10
CA ARG A 9 -15.95 8.45 11.02
C ARG A 9 -14.81 8.33 10.00
N TRP A 10 -14.16 9.45 9.71
CA TRP A 10 -13.09 9.60 8.72
C TRP A 10 -11.88 10.34 9.31
N PHE A 11 -10.72 10.21 8.67
CA PHE A 11 -9.54 10.98 9.04
C PHE A 11 -9.67 12.47 8.72
N THR A 12 -10.41 12.81 7.66
CA THR A 12 -10.74 14.20 7.33
C THR A 12 -11.84 14.79 8.23
N GLY A 13 -12.52 13.98 9.06
CA GLY A 13 -13.53 14.41 10.02
C GLY A 13 -14.90 13.82 9.73
N GLN A 14 -15.87 14.66 9.36
CA GLN A 14 -17.26 14.24 9.10
C GLN A 14 -17.45 13.60 7.72
N GLU A 15 -16.64 13.99 6.74
CA GLU A 15 -16.72 13.53 5.36
C GLU A 15 -15.42 12.87 4.91
N TYR A 16 -15.53 11.98 3.91
CA TYR A 16 -14.41 11.29 3.29
C TYR A 16 -13.53 12.30 2.53
N GLY A 17 -12.21 12.21 2.68
CA GLY A 17 -11.32 13.17 2.03
C GLY A 17 -9.90 12.68 1.77
N ILE A 18 -9.02 13.63 1.44
CA ILE A 18 -7.65 13.35 1.01
C ILE A 18 -6.83 12.57 2.05
N ALA A 19 -7.10 12.78 3.35
CA ALA A 19 -6.41 12.04 4.40
C ALA A 19 -6.80 10.56 4.36
N ASP A 20 -8.08 10.25 4.11
CA ASP A 20 -8.56 8.88 3.99
C ASP A 20 -7.97 8.18 2.76
N ILE A 21 -7.92 8.87 1.61
CA ILE A 21 -7.32 8.36 0.38
C ILE A 21 -5.84 8.03 0.59
N ALA A 22 -5.08 8.98 1.15
CA ALA A 22 -3.64 8.82 1.34
C ALA A 22 -3.29 7.72 2.34
N LEU A 23 -4.02 7.66 3.46
CA LEU A 23 -3.77 6.66 4.51
C LEU A 23 -4.26 5.27 4.08
N PHE A 24 -5.33 5.17 3.30
CA PHE A 24 -5.88 3.88 2.87
C PHE A 24 -4.85 3.09 2.06
N ALA A 25 -4.15 3.74 1.11
CA ALA A 25 -3.22 3.08 0.22
C ALA A 25 -2.13 2.28 0.96
N TYR A 26 -1.57 2.83 2.04
CA TYR A 26 -0.56 2.15 2.86
C TYR A 26 -1.17 1.13 3.81
N THR A 27 -2.30 1.48 4.41
CA THR A 27 -2.89 0.65 5.48
C THR A 27 -3.52 -0.62 4.91
N ALA A 28 -4.13 -0.54 3.72
CA ALA A 28 -4.85 -1.66 3.10
C ALA A 28 -3.93 -2.84 2.75
N VAL A 29 -2.62 -2.60 2.57
CA VAL A 29 -1.60 -3.61 2.26
C VAL A 29 -0.64 -3.85 3.43
N ALA A 30 -0.92 -3.33 4.63
CA ALA A 30 -0.03 -3.48 5.78
C ALA A 30 0.19 -4.95 6.17
N GLY A 31 -0.79 -5.83 5.91
CA GLY A 31 -0.66 -7.28 6.10
C GLY A 31 0.44 -7.89 5.24
N ASP A 32 0.64 -7.42 4.01
CA ASP A 32 1.74 -7.87 3.13
C ASP A 32 3.11 -7.45 3.69
N GLY A 33 3.13 -6.38 4.50
CA GLY A 33 4.30 -5.93 5.25
C GLY A 33 4.50 -6.61 6.62
N GLY A 34 3.69 -7.62 6.95
CA GLY A 34 3.80 -8.36 8.22
C GLY A 34 3.13 -7.66 9.42
N PHE A 35 2.29 -6.66 9.20
CA PHE A 35 1.52 -6.02 10.27
C PHE A 35 0.17 -6.70 10.48
N ASP A 36 -0.07 -7.20 11.69
CA ASP A 36 -1.39 -7.69 12.10
C ASP A 36 -2.30 -6.53 12.52
N LEU A 37 -3.43 -6.38 11.83
CA LEU A 37 -4.43 -5.36 12.11
C LEU A 37 -5.64 -5.87 12.91
N SER A 38 -5.69 -7.16 13.26
CA SER A 38 -6.82 -7.80 13.92
C SER A 38 -7.23 -7.14 15.24
N GLY A 39 -6.28 -6.52 15.96
CA GLY A 39 -6.51 -5.80 17.21
C GLY A 39 -7.07 -4.37 17.08
N TYR A 40 -7.37 -3.89 15.87
CA TYR A 40 -7.80 -2.50 15.62
C TYR A 40 -9.16 -2.45 14.90
N PRO A 41 -10.28 -2.69 15.60
CA PRO A 41 -11.59 -2.79 14.97
C PRO A 41 -12.06 -1.50 14.29
N ALA A 42 -11.82 -0.31 14.88
CA ALA A 42 -12.23 0.94 14.24
C ALA A 42 -11.45 1.20 12.95
N LEU A 43 -10.18 0.78 12.91
CA LEU A 43 -9.35 0.78 11.70
C LEU A 43 -9.88 -0.18 10.64
N LEU A 44 -10.20 -1.42 11.01
CA LEU A 44 -10.76 -2.40 10.07
C LEU A 44 -12.09 -1.93 9.47
N ASP A 45 -12.98 -1.38 10.29
CA ASP A 45 -14.23 -0.81 9.82
C ASP A 45 -14.01 0.38 8.87
N TRP A 46 -13.00 1.22 9.17
CA TRP A 46 -12.64 2.31 8.27
C TRP A 46 -12.12 1.80 6.92
N LEU A 47 -11.28 0.77 6.88
CA LEU A 47 -10.83 0.14 5.63
C LEU A 47 -12.03 -0.34 4.79
N GLN A 48 -13.02 -0.99 5.43
CA GLN A 48 -14.24 -1.41 4.75
C GLN A 48 -15.05 -0.23 4.23
N ARG A 49 -15.17 0.85 5.02
CA ARG A 49 -15.88 2.07 4.59
C ARG A 49 -15.23 2.72 3.38
N VAL A 50 -13.89 2.81 3.32
CA VAL A 50 -13.19 3.36 2.15
C VAL A 50 -13.47 2.53 0.90
N ARG A 51 -13.41 1.19 1.00
CA ARG A 51 -13.73 0.27 -0.11
C ARG A 51 -15.16 0.41 -0.63
N ALA A 52 -16.09 0.84 0.21
CA ALA A 52 -17.49 1.07 -0.13
C ALA A 52 -17.77 2.46 -0.71
N THR A 53 -16.76 3.33 -0.88
CA THR A 53 -16.99 4.66 -1.45
C THR A 53 -17.31 4.61 -2.94
N PRO A 54 -18.20 5.50 -3.45
CA PRO A 54 -18.49 5.55 -4.88
C PRO A 54 -17.24 5.80 -5.71
N GLY A 55 -17.02 4.98 -6.74
CA GLY A 55 -15.85 5.08 -7.63
C GLY A 55 -14.57 4.47 -7.06
N PHE A 56 -14.63 3.77 -5.92
CA PHE A 56 -13.50 2.98 -5.45
C PHE A 56 -13.13 1.90 -6.47
N VAL A 57 -11.85 1.87 -6.85
CA VAL A 57 -11.27 0.84 -7.71
C VAL A 57 -10.15 0.17 -6.94
N GLU A 58 -10.29 -1.14 -6.71
CA GLU A 58 -9.25 -1.91 -6.05
C GLU A 58 -8.01 -1.99 -6.94
N MET A 59 -6.84 -1.85 -6.33
CA MET A 59 -5.59 -2.05 -7.03
C MET A 59 -5.52 -3.51 -7.48
N PRO A 60 -5.37 -3.77 -8.79
CA PRO A 60 -5.24 -5.14 -9.25
C PRO A 60 -3.98 -5.76 -8.62
N PRO A 61 -3.98 -7.07 -8.36
CA PRO A 61 -2.76 -7.75 -7.98
C PRO A 61 -1.65 -7.45 -8.99
N ALA A 62 -0.41 -7.41 -8.51
CA ALA A 62 0.75 -7.33 -9.39
C ALA A 62 0.67 -8.41 -10.48
N SER A 63 0.96 -8.02 -11.72
CA SER A 63 0.98 -8.94 -12.86
C SER A 63 1.93 -10.10 -12.60
N GLY A 64 1.73 -11.25 -13.26
CA GLY A 64 2.61 -12.42 -13.09
C GLY A 64 4.09 -12.05 -13.28
N GLN A 65 4.38 -11.25 -14.29
CA GLN A 65 5.72 -10.74 -14.56
C GLN A 65 6.24 -9.82 -13.45
N ALA A 66 5.43 -8.87 -12.94
CA ALA A 66 5.83 -8.01 -11.83
C ALA A 66 6.08 -8.81 -10.53
N ARG A 67 5.30 -9.86 -10.27
CA ARG A 67 5.49 -10.75 -9.12
C ARG A 67 6.80 -11.53 -9.21
N GLU A 68 7.16 -12.01 -10.41
CA GLU A 68 8.44 -12.66 -10.67
C GLU A 68 9.61 -11.71 -10.38
N TRP A 69 9.54 -10.47 -10.87
CA TRP A 69 10.54 -9.44 -10.59
C TRP A 69 10.68 -9.13 -9.10
N ILE A 70 9.56 -9.00 -8.38
CA ILE A 70 9.55 -8.77 -6.93
C ILE A 70 10.19 -9.96 -6.20
N ALA A 71 9.80 -11.20 -6.53
CA ALA A 71 10.33 -12.41 -5.91
C ALA A 71 11.84 -12.58 -6.15
N LEU A 72 12.30 -12.30 -7.36
CA LEU A 72 13.73 -12.32 -7.71
C LEU A 72 14.50 -11.25 -6.93
N SER A 73 13.94 -10.04 -6.78
CA SER A 73 14.58 -8.96 -6.01
C SER A 73 14.67 -9.22 -4.51
N MET A 74 13.82 -10.08 -3.97
CA MET A 74 13.86 -10.51 -2.56
C MET A 74 14.89 -11.62 -2.30
N GLN A 75 15.25 -12.40 -3.32
CA GLN A 75 16.27 -13.47 -3.24
C GLN A 75 17.67 -12.98 -3.60
N ALA A 76 17.76 -12.08 -4.57
CA ALA A 76 19.00 -11.43 -4.95
C ALA A 76 19.15 -10.14 -4.13
N GLY A 77 19.88 -10.19 -3.01
CA GLY A 77 20.40 -8.97 -2.39
C GLY A 77 21.05 -8.12 -3.48
N ARG A 78 20.48 -6.93 -3.74
CA ARG A 78 20.70 -6.14 -4.96
C ARG A 78 22.18 -6.06 -5.35
N PRO A 79 22.61 -6.54 -6.54
CA PRO A 79 23.83 -6.01 -7.11
C PRO A 79 23.60 -4.53 -7.42
N GLY A 80 24.56 -3.69 -7.01
CA GLY A 80 24.57 -2.27 -7.33
C GLY A 80 24.35 -2.07 -8.83
N HIS A 81 23.55 -1.07 -9.16
CA HIS A 81 23.53 -0.53 -10.52
C HIS A 81 24.85 0.22 -10.73
N GLU A 82 25.94 -0.53 -10.89
CA GLU A 82 27.25 -0.03 -11.32
C GLU A 82 27.41 -0.26 -12.82
N ASP A 83 27.28 0.87 -13.52
CA ASP A 83 28.05 1.31 -14.69
C ASP A 83 27.86 0.64 -16.06
N ASP A 84 27.56 1.49 -17.06
CA ASP A 84 28.28 1.43 -18.34
C ASP A 84 28.57 2.84 -18.85
N GLY A 85 29.47 3.52 -18.14
CA GLY A 85 30.41 4.46 -18.69
C GLY A 85 31.54 3.77 -19.46
N GLY A 86 31.25 3.27 -20.66
CA GLY A 86 32.10 3.48 -21.84
C GLY A 86 33.17 2.44 -22.19
N ARG A 87 33.03 1.87 -23.39
CA ARG A 87 34.01 1.72 -24.52
C ARG A 87 33.53 0.57 -25.42
N ALA A 88 33.70 0.53 -26.74
CA ALA A 88 34.28 1.40 -27.76
C ALA A 88 34.05 0.73 -29.15
N ARG A 89 34.31 1.51 -30.22
CA ARG A 89 34.71 1.08 -31.58
C ARG A 89 33.62 0.53 -32.52
N HIS A 90 33.20 1.37 -33.48
CA HIS A 90 33.73 1.34 -34.84
C HIS A 90 33.59 2.72 -35.48
#